data_AF-A0A418APX3-F1
#
_entry.id   AF-A0A418APX3-F1
#
_cell.length_a   1.000
_cell.length_b   1.000
_cell.length_c   1.000
_cell.angle_alpha   90.00
_cell.angle_beta   90.00
_cell.angle_gamma   90.00
#
_symmetry.space_group_name_H-M   'P 1'
#
loop_
_entity.id
_entity.type
_entity.pdbx_description
1 polymer ?
#
loop_
_entity_poly.entity_id
_entity_poly.type
_entity_poly.pdbx_seq_one_letter_code
_entity_poly.pdbx_strand_id
1 'polypeptide(L)'
;MSPTTSKYKGKLGGTASPVVSGSEKYMKQLQSPSVRKLFSENQTVQNLQVIHNLKKNYRHRKLFEIWAFVVAIVGLVLMLAENEVLMVADASSTPLSEALKTVVSISTAILLILIVCRYQSHTNIYKLQNIIPPTASMLSVFWPVLLLELIVCGFHIPPYLSGSLPILQFRHSLDSNENAICRHPKNLTTTIHDNACYLSYSYNYDTSVGYGDYAPVTYAGRGFLTCSGILGGLLILSLVQSIFFGALELTDNESRVKYIIDKTRWDKQRREAAVKLIQTQYRLKRQLHPRNGPVNQRAVDHLSLHLFECMEAMHKFVRGEPRNARTFEEEMDGHIGSLLRAMDDMKRDEDAILQRIQDKTRRLHAACDDILASTM
;
A
#
# COMPACT_ATOMS: atom_id res chain seq x y z
N MET A 1 24.89 -56.14 19.21
CA MET A 1 25.13 -54.86 19.90
C MET A 1 23.94 -53.96 19.62
N SER A 2 23.02 -53.94 20.58
CA SER A 2 21.69 -53.33 20.45
C SER A 2 21.70 -51.91 21.03
N PRO A 3 20.96 -50.96 20.43
CA PRO A 3 20.91 -49.59 20.93
C PRO A 3 19.84 -49.44 22.02
N THR A 4 20.24 -48.84 23.14
CA THR A 4 19.37 -48.52 24.27
C THR A 4 18.67 -47.18 24.04
N THR A 5 17.35 -47.21 24.09
CA THR A 5 16.47 -46.02 24.03
C THR A 5 16.36 -45.37 25.40
N SER A 6 16.84 -44.13 25.56
CA SER A 6 16.58 -43.30 26.74
C SER A 6 15.41 -42.36 26.47
N LYS A 7 14.30 -42.58 27.18
CA LYS A 7 13.11 -41.72 27.23
C LYS A 7 13.38 -40.53 28.15
N TYR A 8 13.40 -39.31 27.63
CA TYR A 8 13.35 -38.09 28.43
C TYR A 8 11.90 -37.58 28.50
N LYS A 9 11.29 -37.66 29.69
CA LYS A 9 9.98 -37.05 30.02
C LYS A 9 10.22 -35.58 30.38
N GLY A 10 9.86 -34.67 29.49
CA GLY A 10 9.79 -33.23 29.76
C GLY A 10 8.40 -32.85 30.27
N LYS A 11 8.36 -32.26 31.47
CA LYS A 11 7.20 -31.86 32.26
C LYS A 11 6.44 -30.72 31.56
N LEU A 12 5.17 -30.94 31.18
CA LEU A 12 4.22 -29.91 30.78
C LEU A 12 3.81 -29.09 32.02
N GLY A 13 4.09 -27.79 32.00
CA GLY A 13 3.74 -26.86 33.05
C GLY A 13 4.22 -25.46 32.70
N GLY A 14 3.62 -24.86 31.68
CA GLY A 14 3.87 -23.49 31.27
C GLY A 14 2.54 -22.77 31.09
N THR A 15 2.20 -21.95 32.07
CA THR A 15 1.10 -20.99 32.02
C THR A 15 1.25 -20.08 30.80
N ALA A 16 0.17 -19.96 30.02
CA ALA A 16 0.10 -19.08 28.86
C ALA A 16 0.30 -17.62 29.30
N SER A 17 1.48 -17.06 29.05
CA SER A 17 1.68 -15.62 29.06
C SER A 17 1.22 -15.04 27.73
N PRO A 18 0.55 -13.88 27.72
CA PRO A 18 0.01 -13.29 26.49
C PRO A 18 1.17 -12.94 25.54
N VAL A 19 0.95 -13.17 24.25
CA VAL A 19 1.87 -12.75 23.17
C VAL A 19 1.86 -11.23 23.11
N VAL A 20 2.70 -10.61 23.93
CA VAL A 20 2.98 -9.18 23.90
C VAL A 20 3.73 -8.90 22.59
N SER A 21 3.09 -8.14 21.71
CA SER A 21 3.68 -7.63 20.46
C SER A 21 5.07 -7.07 20.73
N GLY A 22 6.09 -7.47 19.96
CA GLY A 22 7.48 -7.07 20.19
C GLY A 22 7.63 -5.56 20.43
N SER A 23 6.83 -4.74 19.73
CA SER A 23 6.72 -3.29 19.91
C SER A 23 6.52 -2.84 21.36
N GLU A 24 5.70 -3.53 22.14
CA GLU A 24 5.37 -3.14 23.52
C GLU A 24 6.50 -3.51 24.50
N LYS A 25 7.23 -4.59 24.21
CA LYS A 25 8.43 -4.98 24.97
C LYS A 25 9.56 -3.97 24.79
N TYR A 26 9.77 -3.49 23.56
CA TYR A 26 10.73 -2.43 23.26
C TYR A 26 10.33 -1.09 23.88
N MET A 27 9.05 -0.71 23.80
CA MET A 27 8.51 0.51 24.44
C MET A 27 8.73 0.55 25.96
N LYS A 28 8.62 -0.59 26.65
CA LYS A 28 8.87 -0.69 28.09
C LYS A 28 10.37 -0.60 28.43
N GLN A 29 11.25 -1.11 27.58
CA GLN A 29 12.71 -0.95 27.75
C GLN A 29 13.17 0.50 27.56
N LEU A 30 12.54 1.23 26.62
CA LEU A 30 12.78 2.65 26.37
C LEU A 30 12.39 3.57 27.55
N GLN A 31 11.54 3.12 28.47
CA GLN A 31 11.06 3.93 29.60
C GLN A 31 11.93 3.86 30.87
N SER A 32 13.00 3.05 30.88
CA SER A 32 13.86 2.92 32.05
C SER A 32 14.59 4.25 32.37
N PRO A 33 14.75 4.63 33.66
CA PRO A 33 15.24 5.97 34.05
C PRO A 33 16.64 6.27 33.52
N SER A 34 17.51 5.26 33.50
CA SER A 34 18.90 5.35 33.06
C SER A 34 19.04 5.48 31.54
N VAL A 35 18.08 4.95 30.77
CA VAL A 35 18.06 5.08 29.31
C VAL A 35 17.36 6.39 28.94
N ARG A 36 16.35 6.86 29.69
CA ARG A 36 15.78 8.22 29.58
C ARG A 36 16.82 9.34 29.72
N LYS A 37 17.78 9.22 30.63
CA LYS A 37 18.89 10.17 30.79
C LYS A 37 19.84 10.19 29.59
N LEU A 38 20.16 9.00 29.04
CA LEU A 38 20.93 8.87 27.80
C LEU A 38 20.10 9.32 26.56
N PHE A 39 18.78 9.21 26.64
CA PHE A 39 17.80 9.66 25.64
C PHE A 39 17.65 11.18 25.58
N SER A 40 17.85 11.88 26.70
CA SER A 40 17.79 13.35 26.74
C SER A 40 19.09 14.03 26.28
N GLU A 41 20.21 13.32 26.29
CA GLU A 41 21.54 13.92 26.13
C GLU A 41 22.17 13.66 24.75
N ASN A 42 21.61 12.76 23.94
CA ASN A 42 22.26 12.25 22.73
C ASN A 42 21.43 12.39 21.44
N GLN A 43 22.04 12.93 20.38
CA GLN A 43 21.45 13.19 19.05
C GLN A 43 20.89 11.93 18.37
N THR A 44 21.41 10.74 18.71
CA THR A 44 21.00 9.44 18.17
C THR A 44 19.53 9.10 18.44
N VAL A 45 18.94 9.72 19.44
CA VAL A 45 17.63 9.38 20.00
C VAL A 45 16.55 10.22 19.35
N GLN A 46 16.84 11.50 19.14
CA GLN A 46 16.03 12.34 18.26
C GLN A 46 15.94 11.71 16.87
N ASN A 47 17.05 11.17 16.35
CA ASN A 47 17.06 10.47 15.06
C ASN A 47 16.16 9.23 15.08
N LEU A 48 16.20 8.42 16.14
CA LEU A 48 15.36 7.21 16.26
C LEU A 48 13.87 7.54 16.38
N GLN A 49 13.51 8.58 17.15
CA GLN A 49 12.14 9.06 17.28
C GLN A 49 11.60 9.64 15.98
N VAL A 50 12.42 10.41 15.25
CA VAL A 50 12.08 10.92 13.92
C VAL A 50 11.81 9.77 12.96
N ILE A 51 12.66 8.74 12.94
CA ILE A 51 12.46 7.58 12.07
C ILE A 51 11.19 6.78 12.43
N HIS A 52 10.91 6.58 13.71
CA HIS A 52 9.68 5.92 14.14
C HIS A 52 8.43 6.70 13.71
N ASN A 53 8.43 8.02 13.91
CA ASN A 53 7.35 8.90 13.48
C ASN A 53 7.21 8.94 11.96
N LEU A 54 8.32 8.86 11.22
CA LEU A 54 8.33 8.77 9.77
C LEU A 54 7.57 7.51 9.30
N LYS A 55 7.94 6.34 9.84
CA LYS A 55 7.30 5.05 9.53
C LYS A 55 5.80 5.08 9.83
N LYS A 56 5.42 5.65 10.98
CA LYS A 56 4.02 5.83 11.37
C LYS A 56 3.25 6.67 10.34
N ASN A 57 3.81 7.81 9.92
CA ASN A 57 3.15 8.68 8.94
C ASN A 57 3.05 8.04 7.54
N TYR A 58 4.04 7.27 7.09
CA TYR A 58 3.96 6.49 5.85
C TYR A 58 2.82 5.46 5.89
N ARG A 59 2.65 4.77 7.02
CA ARG A 59 1.54 3.83 7.22
C ARG A 59 0.18 4.52 7.18
N HIS A 60 0.03 5.65 7.86
CA HIS A 60 -1.21 6.43 7.83
C HIS A 60 -1.54 6.92 6.42
N ARG A 61 -0.54 7.43 5.68
CA ARG A 61 -0.71 7.84 4.27
C ARG A 61 -1.23 6.68 3.41
N LYS A 62 -0.61 5.50 3.49
CA LYS A 62 -1.04 4.30 2.73
C LYS A 62 -2.49 3.92 3.08
N LEU A 63 -2.85 3.96 4.36
CA LEU A 63 -4.22 3.69 4.80
C LEU A 63 -5.21 4.69 4.24
N PHE A 64 -4.94 5.99 4.31
CA PHE A 64 -5.83 7.01 3.75
C PHE A 64 -6.00 6.86 2.24
N GLU A 65 -4.95 6.48 1.51
CA GLU A 65 -5.00 6.22 0.07
C GLU A 65 -5.88 5.01 -0.27
N ILE A 66 -5.75 3.91 0.46
CA ILE A 66 -6.60 2.71 0.30
C ILE A 66 -8.06 3.01 0.64
N TRP A 67 -8.32 3.70 1.76
CA TRP A 67 -9.69 4.02 2.17
C TRP A 67 -10.36 5.02 1.21
N ALA A 68 -9.62 6.04 0.74
CA ALA A 68 -10.13 7.00 -0.24
C ALA A 68 -10.59 6.28 -1.51
N PHE A 69 -9.81 5.32 -2.00
CA PHE A 69 -10.20 4.50 -3.15
C PHE A 69 -11.46 3.68 -2.91
N VAL A 70 -11.53 2.95 -1.79
CA VAL A 70 -12.68 2.10 -1.49
C VAL A 70 -13.95 2.94 -1.45
N VAL A 71 -13.90 4.10 -0.79
CA VAL A 71 -15.03 5.04 -0.72
C VAL A 71 -15.36 5.59 -2.10
N ALA A 72 -14.36 5.93 -2.93
CA ALA A 72 -14.58 6.42 -4.29
C ALA A 72 -15.27 5.38 -5.20
N ILE A 73 -14.86 4.10 -5.14
CA ILE A 73 -15.52 3.01 -5.88
C ILE A 73 -16.96 2.82 -5.40
N VAL A 74 -17.18 2.79 -4.08
CA VAL A 74 -18.52 2.64 -3.53
C VAL A 74 -19.40 3.80 -3.97
N GLY A 75 -18.91 5.05 -3.91
CA GLY A 75 -19.62 6.22 -4.41
C GLY A 75 -19.96 6.12 -5.89
N LEU A 76 -19.02 5.65 -6.72
CA LEU A 76 -19.24 5.44 -8.16
C LEU A 76 -20.28 4.36 -8.45
N VAL A 77 -20.23 3.22 -7.76
CA VAL A 77 -21.21 2.14 -7.92
C VAL A 77 -22.60 2.59 -7.48
N LEU A 78 -22.70 3.34 -6.37
CA LEU A 78 -23.98 3.88 -5.90
C LEU A 78 -24.53 4.93 -6.87
N MET A 79 -23.68 5.79 -7.45
CA MET A 79 -24.07 6.75 -8.49
C MET A 79 -24.60 6.02 -9.73
N LEU A 80 -23.97 4.91 -10.15
CA LEU A 80 -24.47 4.09 -11.26
C LEU A 80 -25.78 3.37 -10.91
N ALA A 81 -25.94 2.88 -9.68
CA ALA A 81 -27.17 2.24 -9.24
C ALA A 81 -28.34 3.23 -9.19
N GLU A 82 -28.11 4.45 -8.74
CA GLU A 82 -29.09 5.54 -8.79
C GLU A 82 -29.57 5.81 -10.22
N ASN A 83 -28.62 5.88 -11.14
CA ASN A 83 -28.87 6.10 -12.57
C ASN A 83 -29.76 5.01 -13.18
N GLU A 84 -29.55 3.75 -12.80
CA GLU A 84 -30.42 2.63 -13.23
C GLU A 84 -31.83 2.72 -12.61
N VAL A 85 -31.94 3.08 -11.33
CA VAL A 85 -33.23 3.24 -10.65
C VAL A 85 -34.08 4.34 -11.29
N LEU A 86 -33.48 5.47 -11.64
CA LEU A 86 -34.17 6.58 -12.32
C LEU A 86 -34.65 6.18 -13.71
N MET A 87 -33.85 5.40 -14.45
CA MET A 87 -34.22 4.90 -15.78
C MET A 87 -35.40 3.95 -15.74
N VAL A 88 -35.40 3.00 -14.80
CA VAL A 88 -36.49 2.02 -14.68
C VAL A 88 -37.79 2.69 -14.25
N ALA A 89 -37.71 3.75 -13.44
CA ALA A 89 -38.89 4.44 -12.93
C ALA A 89 -39.49 5.46 -13.90
N ASP A 90 -38.80 5.82 -15.00
CA ASP A 90 -39.16 6.91 -15.92
C ASP A 90 -39.62 8.19 -15.16
N ALA A 91 -38.93 8.47 -14.05
CA ALA A 91 -39.30 9.51 -13.11
C ALA A 91 -38.09 10.40 -12.80
N SER A 92 -38.34 11.69 -12.61
CA SER A 92 -37.30 12.67 -12.25
C SER A 92 -36.74 12.46 -10.84
N SER A 93 -37.52 11.84 -9.95
CA SER A 93 -37.11 11.56 -8.57
C SER A 93 -37.91 10.40 -8.01
N THR A 94 -37.24 9.49 -7.31
CA THR A 94 -37.87 8.43 -6.51
C THR A 94 -37.36 8.50 -5.08
N PRO A 95 -38.12 8.05 -4.06
CA PRO A 95 -37.63 8.03 -2.69
C PRO A 95 -36.36 7.17 -2.53
N LEU A 96 -36.21 6.14 -3.37
CA LEU A 96 -35.01 5.32 -3.44
C LEU A 96 -33.82 6.08 -4.06
N SER A 97 -34.04 6.84 -5.15
CA SER A 97 -33.00 7.68 -5.75
C SER A 97 -32.56 8.78 -4.79
N GLU A 98 -33.48 9.44 -4.07
CA GLU A 98 -33.09 10.44 -3.07
C GLU A 98 -32.24 9.84 -1.94
N ALA A 99 -32.62 8.65 -1.44
CA ALA A 99 -31.82 7.93 -0.47
C ALA A 99 -30.41 7.62 -1.02
N LEU A 100 -30.31 7.13 -2.26
CA LEU A 100 -29.01 6.87 -2.91
C LEU A 100 -28.18 8.16 -3.06
N LYS A 101 -28.77 9.28 -3.49
CA LYS A 101 -28.09 10.60 -3.55
C LYS A 101 -27.53 11.01 -2.19
N THR A 102 -28.27 10.79 -1.10
CA THR A 102 -27.75 11.09 0.26
C THR A 102 -26.54 10.25 0.61
N VAL A 103 -26.55 8.95 0.26
CA VAL A 103 -25.42 8.05 0.56
C VAL A 103 -24.22 8.41 -0.31
N VAL A 104 -24.43 8.74 -1.59
CA VAL A 104 -23.38 9.24 -2.48
C VAL A 104 -22.77 10.52 -1.90
N SER A 105 -23.57 11.49 -1.47
CA SER A 105 -23.09 12.74 -0.89
C SER A 105 -22.27 12.53 0.40
N ILE A 106 -22.75 11.63 1.29
CA ILE A 106 -22.00 11.23 2.49
C ILE A 106 -20.66 10.58 2.10
N SER A 107 -20.67 9.68 1.11
CA SER A 107 -19.46 9.01 0.64
C SER A 107 -18.45 10.01 0.06
N THR A 108 -18.91 11.01 -0.70
CA THR A 108 -18.06 12.08 -1.23
C THR A 108 -17.49 12.95 -0.11
N ALA A 109 -18.28 13.29 0.92
CA ALA A 109 -17.77 14.03 2.08
C ALA A 109 -16.65 13.26 2.80
N ILE A 110 -16.84 11.95 3.00
CA ILE A 110 -15.80 11.07 3.59
C ILE A 110 -14.56 11.03 2.69
N LEU A 111 -14.73 10.92 1.36
CA LEU A 111 -13.63 10.94 0.40
C LEU A 111 -12.81 12.24 0.49
N LEU A 112 -13.47 13.39 0.53
CA LEU A 112 -12.80 14.70 0.67
C LEU A 112 -12.01 14.79 1.99
N ILE A 113 -12.56 14.30 3.10
CA ILE A 113 -11.85 14.25 4.39
C ILE A 113 -10.60 13.36 4.29
N LEU A 114 -10.72 12.20 3.63
CA LEU A 114 -9.59 11.28 3.44
C LEU A 114 -8.48 11.90 2.57
N ILE A 115 -8.84 12.65 1.52
CA ILE A 115 -7.89 13.40 0.70
C ILE A 115 -7.14 14.44 1.54
N VAL A 116 -7.85 15.20 2.39
CA VAL A 116 -7.21 16.18 3.28
C VAL A 116 -6.26 15.49 4.27
N CYS A 117 -6.68 14.38 4.90
CA CYS A 117 -5.84 13.57 5.79
C CYS A 117 -4.60 13.01 5.09
N ARG A 118 -4.73 12.63 3.80
CA ARG A 118 -3.61 12.20 2.95
C ARG A 118 -2.58 13.31 2.78
N TYR A 119 -3.01 14.52 2.39
CA TYR A 119 -2.10 15.67 2.23
C TYR A 119 -1.48 16.14 3.55
N GLN A 120 -2.22 16.05 4.66
CA GLN A 120 -1.67 16.32 5.98
C GLN A 120 -0.54 15.33 6.32
N SER A 121 -0.76 14.04 6.10
CA SER A 121 0.26 13.00 6.32
C SER A 121 1.46 13.17 5.40
N HIS A 122 1.23 13.53 4.13
CA HIS A 122 2.29 13.82 3.16
C HIS A 122 3.16 15.01 3.62
N THR A 123 2.53 16.09 4.07
CA THR A 123 3.23 17.26 4.60
C THR A 123 4.05 16.92 5.84
N ASN A 124 3.49 16.10 6.75
CA ASN A 124 4.20 15.65 7.95
C ASN A 124 5.46 14.82 7.60
N ILE A 125 5.40 13.97 6.58
CA ILE A 125 6.56 13.21 6.09
C ILE A 125 7.64 14.16 5.59
N TYR A 126 7.29 15.17 4.79
CA TYR A 126 8.26 16.11 4.23
C TYR A 126 8.90 17.01 5.30
N LYS A 127 8.16 17.34 6.36
CA LYS A 127 8.69 18.02 7.54
C LYS A 127 9.70 17.14 8.28
N LEU A 128 9.39 15.86 8.47
CA LEU A 128 10.29 14.91 9.14
C LEU A 128 11.54 14.60 8.30
N GLN A 129 11.46 14.71 6.97
CA GLN A 129 12.59 14.58 6.06
C GLN A 129 13.37 15.89 5.88
N ASN A 130 12.96 16.97 6.54
CA ASN A 130 13.56 18.30 6.45
C ASN A 130 13.60 18.86 5.01
N ILE A 131 12.67 18.43 4.15
CA ILE A 131 12.51 18.96 2.78
C ILE A 131 11.78 20.31 2.82
N ILE A 132 10.83 20.45 3.76
CA ILE A 132 9.95 21.60 3.91
C ILE A 132 10.06 22.13 5.35
N PRO A 133 10.06 23.46 5.58
CA PRO A 133 10.15 24.02 6.92
C PRO A 133 9.00 23.57 7.84
N PRO A 134 9.24 23.46 9.16
CA PRO A 134 8.26 22.93 10.11
C PRO A 134 6.99 23.79 10.24
N THR A 135 7.10 25.09 9.92
CA THR A 135 6.00 26.06 9.93
C THR A 135 5.11 26.01 8.69
N ALA A 136 5.56 25.36 7.60
CA ALA A 136 4.77 25.28 6.38
C ALA A 136 3.48 24.47 6.60
N SER A 137 2.39 24.90 5.99
CA SER A 137 1.13 24.16 5.97
C SER A 137 0.99 23.38 4.67
N MET A 138 0.14 22.35 4.65
CA MET A 138 -0.25 21.70 3.39
C MET A 138 -0.81 22.71 2.37
N LEU A 139 -1.54 23.72 2.88
CA LEU A 139 -2.17 24.77 2.06
C LEU A 139 -1.15 25.78 1.53
N SER A 140 0.03 25.93 2.12
CA SER A 140 1.03 26.86 1.56
C SER A 140 1.82 26.21 0.41
N VAL A 141 1.93 24.88 0.40
CA VAL A 141 2.79 24.15 -0.54
C VAL A 141 2.00 23.52 -1.68
N PHE A 142 0.85 22.93 -1.39
CA PHE A 142 0.11 22.09 -2.35
C PHE A 142 -1.27 22.64 -2.75
N TRP A 143 -1.60 23.89 -2.41
CA TRP A 143 -2.94 24.45 -2.61
C TRP A 143 -3.55 24.28 -4.00
N PRO A 144 -2.87 24.60 -5.13
CA PRO A 144 -3.52 24.50 -6.43
C PRO A 144 -3.85 23.04 -6.78
N VAL A 145 -2.99 22.09 -6.40
CA VAL A 145 -3.20 20.66 -6.66
C VAL A 145 -4.28 20.09 -5.75
N LEU A 146 -4.22 20.42 -4.45
CA LEU A 146 -5.22 20.01 -3.46
C LEU A 146 -6.61 20.56 -3.82
N LEU A 147 -6.69 21.83 -4.19
CA LEU A 147 -7.95 22.47 -4.59
C LEU A 147 -8.53 21.79 -5.83
N LEU A 148 -7.70 21.54 -6.85
CA LEU A 148 -8.14 20.84 -8.06
C LEU A 148 -8.66 19.43 -7.73
N GLU A 149 -7.92 18.67 -6.93
CA GLU A 149 -8.31 17.32 -6.53
C GLU A 149 -9.62 17.31 -5.72
N LEU A 150 -9.79 18.26 -4.80
CA LEU A 150 -11.04 18.42 -4.03
C LEU A 150 -12.22 18.85 -4.92
N ILE A 151 -12.00 19.71 -5.91
CA ILE A 151 -13.06 20.11 -6.86
C ILE A 151 -13.47 18.92 -7.73
N VAL A 152 -12.50 18.19 -8.29
CA VAL A 152 -12.77 17.05 -9.17
C VAL A 152 -13.45 15.92 -8.41
N CYS A 153 -12.94 15.56 -7.22
CA CYS A 153 -13.54 14.50 -6.40
C CYS A 153 -14.83 14.94 -5.68
N GLY A 154 -15.03 16.25 -5.49
CA GLY A 154 -16.22 16.81 -4.87
C GLY A 154 -17.40 16.99 -5.82
N PHE A 155 -17.16 16.90 -7.13
CA PHE A 155 -18.19 17.05 -8.14
C PHE A 155 -19.17 15.86 -8.09
N HIS A 156 -20.35 16.10 -7.51
CA HIS A 156 -21.48 15.18 -7.50
C HIS A 156 -22.78 16.01 -7.37
N ILE A 157 -23.92 15.40 -7.71
CA ILE A 157 -25.23 16.04 -7.59
C ILE A 157 -25.75 15.77 -6.17
N PRO A 158 -25.94 16.79 -5.31
CA PRO A 158 -26.40 16.58 -3.94
C PRO A 158 -27.88 16.17 -3.89
N PRO A 159 -28.32 15.50 -2.81
CA PRO A 159 -29.75 15.25 -2.59
C PRO A 159 -30.53 16.58 -2.55
N TYR A 160 -31.80 16.54 -2.97
CA TYR A 160 -32.73 17.68 -3.05
C TYR A 160 -32.44 18.73 -4.13
N LEU A 161 -31.28 18.67 -4.79
CA LEU A 161 -31.03 19.37 -6.05
C LEU A 161 -31.50 18.48 -7.20
N SER A 162 -32.82 18.34 -7.33
CA SER A 162 -33.46 17.58 -8.40
C SER A 162 -34.29 18.53 -9.25
N GLY A 163 -34.06 18.57 -10.56
CA GLY A 163 -34.83 19.48 -11.40
C GLY A 163 -34.69 19.20 -12.88
N SER A 164 -35.66 19.72 -13.61
CA SER A 164 -35.73 19.60 -15.05
C SER A 164 -35.75 21.00 -15.66
N LEU A 165 -34.86 21.24 -16.61
CA LEU A 165 -34.80 22.49 -17.36
C LEU A 165 -35.60 22.30 -18.65
N PRO A 166 -36.79 22.94 -18.78
CA PRO A 166 -37.53 22.89 -20.02
C PRO A 166 -36.82 23.76 -21.06
N ILE A 167 -36.33 23.14 -22.13
CA ILE A 167 -35.75 23.77 -23.29
C ILE A 167 -36.84 23.88 -24.35
N LEU A 168 -37.15 25.12 -24.73
CA LEU A 168 -38.11 25.43 -25.78
C LEU A 168 -37.35 25.66 -27.09
N GLN A 169 -37.48 24.73 -28.04
CA GLN A 169 -36.89 24.87 -29.37
C GLN A 169 -37.94 25.42 -30.34
N PHE A 170 -37.70 26.61 -30.89
CA PHE A 170 -38.56 27.19 -31.92
C PHE A 170 -38.66 26.27 -33.15
N ARG A 171 -39.89 26.05 -33.64
CA ARG A 171 -40.14 25.30 -34.89
C ARG A 171 -40.64 26.19 -36.00
N HIS A 172 -41.81 26.79 -35.83
CA HIS A 172 -42.45 27.63 -36.84
C HIS A 172 -43.46 28.57 -36.19
N SER A 173 -43.75 29.70 -36.82
CA SER A 173 -44.83 30.60 -36.45
C SER A 173 -46.17 30.02 -36.92
N LEU A 174 -47.21 30.19 -36.11
CA LEU A 174 -48.59 29.86 -36.42
C LEU A 174 -49.25 31.07 -37.12
N ASP A 175 -50.08 30.79 -38.11
CA ASP A 175 -50.92 31.81 -38.75
C ASP A 175 -52.20 32.03 -37.91
N SER A 176 -52.74 33.24 -37.90
CA SER A 176 -53.84 33.68 -37.02
C SER A 176 -55.21 33.08 -37.36
N ASN A 177 -55.27 32.02 -38.15
CA ASN A 177 -56.49 31.29 -38.45
C ASN A 177 -56.81 30.28 -37.32
N GLU A 178 -58.05 30.33 -36.85
CA GLU A 178 -58.60 29.48 -35.79
C GLU A 178 -58.51 28.00 -36.19
N ASN A 179 -57.45 27.33 -35.72
CA ASN A 179 -57.24 25.87 -35.53
C ASN A 179 -55.78 25.42 -35.81
N ALA A 180 -54.78 26.23 -35.44
CA ALA A 180 -53.38 25.87 -35.62
C ALA A 180 -52.95 24.78 -34.60
N ILE A 181 -52.88 23.52 -35.06
CA ILE A 181 -52.48 22.38 -34.23
C ILE A 181 -50.96 22.19 -34.31
N CYS A 182 -50.29 22.43 -33.19
CA CYS A 182 -48.91 22.01 -32.98
C CYS A 182 -48.84 20.50 -32.76
N ARG A 183 -48.58 19.73 -33.83
CA ARG A 183 -48.27 18.29 -33.73
C ARG A 183 -46.90 17.99 -34.30
N HIS A 184 -46.05 17.37 -33.49
CA HIS A 184 -44.79 16.83 -33.97
C HIS A 184 -45.04 15.51 -34.73
N PRO A 185 -44.41 15.25 -35.89
CA PRO A 185 -44.63 14.03 -36.69
C PRO A 185 -44.25 12.73 -35.97
N LYS A 186 -43.41 12.80 -34.93
CA LYS A 186 -43.08 11.70 -34.03
C LYS A 186 -43.88 11.70 -32.71
N ASN A 187 -44.95 12.49 -32.62
CA ASN A 187 -45.81 12.62 -31.45
C ASN A 187 -45.08 13.09 -30.17
N LEU A 188 -44.05 13.94 -30.31
CA LEU A 188 -43.37 14.58 -29.18
C LEU A 188 -44.19 15.77 -28.64
N THR A 189 -44.01 16.08 -27.36
CA THR A 189 -44.65 17.18 -26.65
C THR A 189 -44.26 18.55 -27.20
N THR A 190 -45.23 19.26 -27.79
CA THR A 190 -45.07 20.63 -28.30
C THR A 190 -45.94 21.59 -27.51
N THR A 191 -45.41 22.78 -27.23
CA THR A 191 -46.11 23.86 -26.54
C THR A 191 -46.28 25.05 -27.48
N ILE A 192 -47.40 25.75 -27.38
CA ILE A 192 -47.66 26.97 -28.15
C ILE A 192 -47.28 28.15 -27.25
N HIS A 193 -46.40 29.03 -27.73
CA HIS A 193 -46.03 30.26 -27.06
C HIS A 193 -46.00 31.40 -28.08
N ASP A 194 -46.66 32.51 -27.80
CA ASP A 194 -46.63 33.75 -28.61
C ASP A 194 -46.81 33.54 -30.12
N ASN A 195 -47.89 32.83 -30.49
CA ASN A 195 -48.21 32.51 -31.89
C ASN A 195 -47.12 31.73 -32.63
N ALA A 196 -46.28 31.00 -31.90
CA ALA A 196 -45.26 30.12 -32.43
C ALA A 196 -45.29 28.75 -31.74
N CYS A 197 -44.96 27.74 -32.53
CA CYS A 197 -44.86 26.38 -32.08
C CYS A 197 -43.45 26.12 -31.54
N TYR A 198 -43.36 25.72 -30.28
CA TYR A 198 -42.12 25.29 -29.65
C TYR A 198 -42.16 23.79 -29.37
N LEU A 199 -41.03 23.15 -29.59
CA LEU A 199 -40.82 21.77 -29.17
C LEU A 199 -40.25 21.82 -27.74
N SER A 200 -40.99 21.23 -26.80
CA SER A 200 -40.64 21.26 -25.39
C SER A 200 -39.88 19.98 -25.04
N TYR A 201 -38.64 20.14 -24.60
CA TYR A 201 -37.80 19.06 -24.11
C TYR A 201 -37.40 19.36 -22.67
N SER A 202 -37.51 18.40 -21.78
CA SER A 202 -37.04 18.56 -20.40
C SER A 202 -35.67 17.93 -20.24
N TYR A 203 -34.67 18.73 -19.87
CA TYR A 203 -33.34 18.21 -19.51
C TYR A 203 -33.29 18.03 -17.99
N ASN A 204 -33.28 16.77 -17.54
CA ASN A 204 -33.01 16.45 -16.14
C ASN A 204 -31.50 16.59 -15.91
N TYR A 205 -31.07 17.56 -15.12
CA TYR A 205 -29.65 17.73 -14.80
C TYR A 205 -29.15 16.74 -13.72
N ASP A 206 -30.02 15.81 -13.33
CA ASP A 206 -29.80 14.82 -12.28
C ASP A 206 -28.97 13.60 -12.74
N THR A 207 -28.81 13.37 -14.04
CA THR A 207 -28.07 12.22 -14.59
C THR A 207 -26.87 12.66 -15.42
N SER A 208 -25.67 12.51 -14.85
CA SER A 208 -24.39 12.90 -15.47
C SER A 208 -23.81 11.86 -16.45
N VAL A 209 -24.55 10.78 -16.74
CA VAL A 209 -24.06 9.60 -17.47
C VAL A 209 -24.11 9.74 -19.00
N GLY A 210 -24.95 10.65 -19.52
CA GLY A 210 -25.01 10.94 -20.95
C GLY A 210 -25.49 9.77 -21.79
N TYR A 211 -26.75 9.35 -21.60
CA TYR A 211 -27.38 8.19 -22.26
C TYR A 211 -27.38 8.21 -23.80
N GLY A 212 -27.17 9.38 -24.41
CA GLY A 212 -27.11 9.55 -25.87
C GLY A 212 -28.42 10.00 -26.51
N ASP A 213 -29.48 10.19 -25.72
CA ASP A 213 -30.76 10.77 -26.14
C ASP A 213 -30.56 12.20 -26.68
N TYR A 214 -29.54 12.88 -26.14
CA TYR A 214 -29.06 14.18 -26.59
C TYR A 214 -27.58 14.10 -26.94
N ALA A 215 -27.23 14.52 -28.16
CA ALA A 215 -25.86 14.53 -28.65
C ALA A 215 -25.51 15.91 -29.23
N PRO A 216 -24.28 16.41 -29.01
CA PRO A 216 -23.86 17.68 -29.56
C PRO A 216 -23.85 17.64 -31.10
N VAL A 217 -24.59 18.57 -31.71
CA VAL A 217 -24.70 18.67 -33.17
C VAL A 217 -23.55 19.51 -33.75
N THR A 218 -23.02 20.46 -32.98
CA THR A 218 -21.92 21.33 -33.41
C THR A 218 -20.58 20.60 -33.35
N TYR A 219 -19.67 20.89 -34.28
CA TYR A 219 -18.31 20.35 -34.27
C TYR A 219 -17.56 20.69 -32.97
N ALA A 220 -17.76 21.90 -32.42
CA ALA A 220 -17.19 22.31 -31.15
C ALA A 220 -17.70 21.45 -29.98
N GLY A 221 -19.02 21.19 -29.91
CA GLY A 221 -19.61 20.34 -28.88
C GLY A 221 -19.16 18.88 -28.99
N ARG A 222 -19.00 18.36 -30.22
CA ARG A 222 -18.45 17.02 -30.46
C ARG A 222 -17.00 16.92 -30.01
N GLY A 223 -16.17 17.91 -30.35
CA GLY A 223 -14.78 17.98 -29.89
C GLY A 223 -14.68 18.02 -28.37
N PHE A 224 -15.53 18.83 -27.71
CA PHE A 224 -15.57 18.89 -26.25
C PHE A 224 -15.94 17.54 -25.62
N LEU A 225 -17.00 16.88 -26.12
CA LEU A 225 -17.44 15.57 -25.63
C LEU A 225 -16.37 14.48 -25.80
N THR A 226 -15.69 14.46 -26.95
CA THR A 226 -14.62 13.50 -27.20
C THR A 226 -13.42 13.75 -26.30
N CYS A 227 -12.99 15.00 -26.15
CA CYS A 227 -11.86 15.34 -25.28
C CYS A 227 -12.17 15.05 -23.79
N SER A 228 -13.35 15.40 -23.30
CA SER A 228 -13.75 15.13 -21.92
C SER A 228 -13.91 13.64 -21.65
N GLY A 229 -14.48 12.87 -22.60
CA GLY A 229 -14.60 11.41 -22.49
C GLY A 229 -13.25 10.70 -22.49
N ILE A 230 -12.30 11.12 -23.33
CA ILE A 230 -10.94 10.57 -23.35
C ILE A 230 -10.21 10.90 -22.04
N LEU A 231 -10.25 12.16 -21.59
CA LEU A 231 -9.59 12.57 -20.35
C LEU A 231 -10.19 11.88 -19.12
N GLY A 232 -11.52 11.86 -19.01
CA GLY A 232 -12.23 11.20 -17.92
C GLY A 232 -12.02 9.68 -17.92
N GLY A 233 -12.10 9.04 -19.09
CA GLY A 233 -11.87 7.61 -19.24
C GLY A 233 -10.43 7.20 -18.91
N LEU A 234 -9.43 7.93 -19.43
CA LEU A 234 -8.02 7.68 -19.12
C LEU A 234 -7.74 7.90 -17.63
N LEU A 235 -8.31 8.94 -17.02
CA LEU A 235 -8.15 9.21 -15.59
C LEU A 235 -8.74 8.07 -14.75
N ILE A 236 -9.98 7.67 -15.00
CA ILE A 236 -10.64 6.58 -14.27
C ILE A 236 -9.90 5.25 -14.47
N LEU A 237 -9.52 4.92 -15.70
CA LEU A 237 -8.74 3.71 -16.00
C LEU A 237 -7.40 3.71 -15.28
N SER A 238 -6.67 4.83 -15.32
CA SER A 238 -5.35 4.94 -14.65
C SER A 238 -5.45 4.83 -13.13
N LEU A 239 -6.50 5.42 -12.53
CA LEU A 239 -6.76 5.34 -11.10
C LEU A 239 -7.10 3.92 -10.67
N VAL A 240 -8.06 3.27 -11.35
CA VAL A 240 -8.44 1.88 -11.07
C VAL A 240 -7.26 0.93 -11.26
N GLN A 241 -6.48 1.11 -12.33
CA GLN A 241 -5.29 0.30 -12.60
C GLN A 241 -4.25 0.42 -11.48
N SER A 242 -3.91 1.65 -11.07
CA SER A 242 -2.92 1.89 -10.00
C SER A 242 -3.30 1.16 -8.72
N ILE A 243 -4.59 1.12 -8.39
CA ILE A 243 -5.04 0.54 -7.13
C ILE A 243 -5.21 -0.98 -7.23
N PHE A 244 -5.61 -1.49 -8.39
CA PHE A 244 -5.56 -2.93 -8.63
C PHE A 244 -4.13 -3.47 -8.45
N PHE A 245 -3.12 -2.77 -8.99
CA PHE A 245 -1.72 -3.14 -8.74
C PHE A 245 -1.31 -2.97 -7.28
N GLY A 246 -1.78 -1.94 -6.58
CA GLY A 246 -1.54 -1.78 -5.14
C GLY A 246 -2.21 -2.86 -4.28
N ALA A 247 -3.34 -3.43 -4.72
CA ALA A 247 -4.02 -4.54 -4.07
C ALA A 247 -3.38 -5.90 -4.37
N LEU A 248 -2.77 -6.05 -5.56
CA LEU A 248 -1.96 -7.21 -5.93
C LEU A 248 -0.55 -7.18 -5.34
N GLU A 249 -0.10 -6.02 -4.87
CA GLU A 249 1.20 -5.89 -4.21
C GLU A 249 1.19 -6.71 -2.92
N LEU A 250 2.04 -7.74 -2.88
CA LEU A 250 2.17 -8.63 -1.72
C LEU A 250 2.49 -7.81 -0.47
N THR A 251 1.81 -8.10 0.64
CA THR A 251 2.17 -7.50 1.92
C THR A 251 3.55 -7.96 2.38
N ASP A 252 4.21 -7.19 3.26
CA ASP A 252 5.55 -7.53 3.78
C ASP A 252 5.60 -8.91 4.45
N ASN A 253 4.50 -9.33 5.08
CA ASN A 253 4.41 -10.64 5.70
C ASN A 253 4.29 -11.76 4.65
N GLU A 254 3.50 -11.54 3.60
CA GLU A 254 3.35 -12.50 2.51
C GLU A 254 4.62 -12.63 1.70
N SER A 255 5.37 -11.54 1.50
CA SER A 255 6.66 -11.58 0.80
C SER A 255 7.70 -12.40 1.58
N ARG A 256 7.74 -12.27 2.91
CA ARG A 256 8.55 -13.14 3.78
C ARG A 256 8.15 -14.60 3.69
N VAL A 257 6.85 -14.90 3.75
CA VAL A 257 6.35 -16.27 3.63
C VAL A 257 6.71 -16.84 2.26
N LYS A 258 6.52 -16.06 1.19
CA LYS A 258 6.91 -16.43 -0.18
C LYS A 258 8.41 -16.72 -0.27
N TYR A 259 9.25 -15.87 0.29
CA TYR A 259 10.70 -16.09 0.34
C TYR A 259 11.06 -17.41 1.04
N ILE A 260 10.45 -17.70 2.20
CA ILE A 260 10.69 -18.96 2.93
C ILE A 260 10.28 -20.17 2.10
N ILE A 261 9.13 -20.10 1.43
CA ILE A 261 8.62 -21.17 0.55
C ILE A 261 9.58 -21.40 -0.63
N ASP A 262 9.97 -20.33 -1.33
CA ASP A 262 10.87 -20.39 -2.47
C ASP A 262 12.25 -20.90 -2.06
N LYS A 263 12.78 -20.45 -0.92
CA LYS A 263 14.05 -20.92 -0.35
C LYS A 263 14.01 -22.40 -0.02
N THR A 264 12.93 -22.86 0.61
CA THR A 264 12.75 -24.28 0.97
C THR A 264 12.65 -25.16 -0.28
N ARG A 265 11.89 -24.73 -1.30
CA ARG A 265 11.79 -25.42 -2.58
C ARG A 265 13.14 -25.49 -3.29
N TRP A 266 13.86 -24.38 -3.35
CA TRP A 266 15.18 -24.28 -3.94
C TRP A 266 16.19 -25.20 -3.22
N ASP A 267 16.19 -25.24 -1.88
CA ASP A 267 17.08 -26.11 -1.11
C ASP A 267 16.79 -27.60 -1.36
N LYS A 268 15.51 -27.97 -1.49
CA LYS A 268 15.12 -29.35 -1.83
C LYS A 268 15.60 -29.73 -3.22
N GLN A 269 15.36 -28.88 -4.23
CA GLN A 269 15.79 -29.13 -5.61
C GLN A 269 17.31 -29.18 -5.75
N ARG A 270 18.03 -28.29 -5.06
CA ARG A 270 19.50 -28.27 -5.03
C ARG A 270 20.06 -29.56 -4.43
N ARG A 271 19.49 -30.05 -3.33
CA ARG A 271 19.90 -31.33 -2.72
C ARG A 271 19.65 -32.51 -3.67
N GLU A 272 18.50 -32.54 -4.34
CA GLU A 272 18.18 -33.60 -5.30
C GLU A 272 19.15 -33.59 -6.50
N ALA A 273 19.45 -32.42 -7.05
CA ALA A 273 20.43 -32.26 -8.12
C ALA A 273 21.84 -32.70 -7.69
N ALA A 274 22.27 -32.32 -6.47
CA ALA A 274 23.55 -32.74 -5.90
C ALA A 274 23.63 -34.26 -5.72
N VAL A 275 22.56 -34.91 -5.24
CA VAL A 275 22.49 -36.37 -5.12
C VAL A 275 22.63 -37.04 -6.49
N LYS A 276 21.92 -36.56 -7.52
CA LYS A 276 22.01 -37.10 -8.89
C LYS A 276 23.42 -36.96 -9.47
N LEU A 277 24.08 -35.82 -9.24
CA LEU A 277 25.45 -35.58 -9.66
C LEU A 277 26.44 -36.56 -9.01
N ILE A 278 26.36 -36.73 -7.68
CA ILE A 278 27.22 -37.66 -6.94
C ILE A 278 26.98 -39.11 -7.40
N GLN A 279 25.71 -39.51 -7.56
CA GLN A 279 25.36 -40.85 -8.04
C GLN A 279 25.93 -41.12 -9.45
N THR A 280 25.82 -40.15 -10.35
CA THR A 280 26.33 -40.26 -11.73
C THR A 280 27.85 -40.35 -11.72
N GLN A 281 28.54 -39.52 -10.95
CA GLN A 281 29.99 -39.55 -10.80
C GLN A 281 30.49 -40.87 -10.21
N TYR A 282 29.81 -41.39 -9.18
CA TYR A 282 30.16 -42.66 -8.57
C TYR A 282 29.97 -43.83 -9.54
N ARG A 283 28.86 -43.88 -10.28
CA ARG A 283 28.59 -44.89 -11.29
C ARG A 283 29.65 -44.86 -12.40
N LEU A 284 30.07 -43.67 -12.82
CA LEU A 284 31.11 -43.48 -13.83
C LEU A 284 32.46 -44.01 -13.35
N LYS A 285 32.87 -43.61 -12.15
CA LYS A 285 34.10 -44.11 -11.52
C LYS A 285 34.07 -45.63 -11.31
N ARG A 286 32.90 -46.19 -10.97
CA ARG A 286 32.74 -47.65 -10.81
C ARG A 286 32.91 -48.40 -12.14
N GLN A 287 32.42 -47.87 -13.25
CA GLN A 287 32.61 -48.49 -14.57
C GLN A 287 34.05 -48.39 -15.08
N LEU A 288 34.75 -47.30 -14.74
CA LEU A 288 36.17 -47.13 -15.05
C LEU A 288 37.10 -47.92 -14.13
N HIS A 289 36.58 -48.54 -13.07
CA HIS A 289 37.40 -49.27 -12.12
C HIS A 289 37.88 -50.61 -12.73
N PRO A 290 39.21 -50.90 -12.77
CA PRO A 290 39.77 -52.07 -13.45
C PRO A 290 39.31 -53.45 -12.92
N ARG A 291 38.54 -53.46 -11.83
CA ARG A 291 38.15 -54.66 -11.08
C ARG A 291 36.76 -55.19 -11.50
N ASN A 292 36.02 -54.44 -12.31
CA ASN A 292 34.63 -54.74 -12.70
C ASN A 292 34.50 -55.36 -14.11
N GLY A 293 35.60 -55.77 -14.74
CA GLY A 293 35.60 -56.39 -16.07
C GLY A 293 35.88 -55.40 -17.22
N PRO A 294 35.69 -55.82 -18.49
CA PRO A 294 35.97 -54.99 -19.65
C PRO A 294 35.04 -53.76 -19.69
N VAL A 295 35.62 -52.59 -19.97
CA VAL A 295 34.91 -51.30 -19.96
C VAL A 295 33.96 -51.21 -21.15
N ASN A 296 32.68 -50.97 -20.90
CA ASN A 296 31.71 -50.71 -21.96
C ASN A 296 31.75 -49.23 -22.35
N GLN A 297 32.50 -48.91 -23.42
CA GLN A 297 32.77 -47.54 -23.87
C GLN A 297 31.49 -46.71 -24.07
N ARG A 298 30.44 -47.27 -24.67
CA ARG A 298 29.16 -46.57 -24.92
C ARG A 298 28.44 -46.18 -23.63
N ALA A 299 28.55 -47.01 -22.60
CA ALA A 299 27.93 -46.72 -21.30
C ALA A 299 28.70 -45.62 -20.55
N VAL A 300 30.03 -45.62 -20.67
CA VAL A 300 30.89 -44.56 -20.13
C VAL A 300 30.61 -43.22 -20.82
N ASP A 301 30.52 -43.20 -22.14
CA ASP A 301 30.23 -41.99 -22.92
C ASP A 301 28.87 -41.40 -22.55
N HIS A 302 27.81 -42.23 -22.49
CA HIS A 302 26.48 -41.78 -22.07
C HIS A 302 26.47 -41.23 -20.64
N LEU A 303 27.16 -41.90 -19.71
CA LEU A 303 27.20 -41.48 -18.31
C LEU A 303 28.05 -40.22 -18.10
N SER A 304 29.05 -39.99 -18.96
CA SER A 304 29.84 -38.78 -18.99
C SER A 304 29.02 -37.58 -19.46
N LEU A 305 28.18 -37.74 -20.50
CA LEU A 305 27.24 -36.72 -20.95
C LEU A 305 26.21 -36.39 -19.86
N HIS A 306 25.62 -37.42 -19.24
CA HIS A 306 24.67 -37.23 -18.14
C HIS A 306 25.31 -36.54 -16.92
N LEU A 307 26.61 -36.74 -16.68
CA LEU A 307 27.35 -36.02 -15.65
C LEU A 307 27.46 -34.54 -15.99
N PHE A 308 27.79 -34.20 -17.24
CA PHE A 308 27.84 -32.80 -17.69
C PHE A 308 26.49 -32.10 -17.54
N GLU A 309 25.39 -32.76 -17.90
CA GLU A 309 24.04 -32.23 -17.70
C GLU A 309 23.73 -31.99 -16.20
N CYS A 310 24.09 -32.95 -15.34
CA CYS A 310 23.93 -32.79 -13.89
C CYS A 310 24.78 -31.64 -13.33
N MET A 311 26.00 -31.46 -13.85
CA MET A 311 26.89 -30.36 -13.47
C MET A 311 26.31 -29.01 -13.89
N GLU A 312 25.79 -28.90 -15.12
CA GLU A 312 25.15 -27.69 -15.60
C GLU A 312 23.90 -27.34 -14.77
N ALA A 313 23.07 -28.35 -14.46
CA ALA A 313 21.93 -28.17 -13.58
C ALA A 313 22.36 -27.65 -12.19
N MET A 314 23.43 -28.19 -11.62
CA MET A 314 23.96 -27.73 -10.33
C MET A 314 24.49 -26.29 -10.41
N HIS A 315 25.19 -25.92 -11.49
CA HIS A 315 25.67 -24.56 -11.71
C HIS A 315 24.53 -23.54 -11.83
N LYS A 316 23.38 -23.91 -12.41
CA LYS A 316 22.19 -23.05 -12.47
C LYS A 316 21.67 -22.71 -11.07
N PHE A 317 21.72 -23.65 -10.12
CA PHE A 317 21.30 -23.36 -8.74
C PHE A 317 22.23 -22.37 -8.03
N VAL A 318 23.55 -22.39 -8.29
CA VAL A 318 24.51 -21.45 -7.68
C VAL A 318 24.17 -20.00 -8.01
N ARG A 319 23.65 -19.72 -9.20
CA ARG A 319 23.28 -18.36 -9.64
C ARG A 319 21.82 -18.00 -9.35
N GLY A 320 20.97 -18.99 -9.09
CA GLY A 320 19.53 -18.84 -8.90
C GLY A 320 19.06 -18.87 -7.44
N GLU A 321 19.94 -18.55 -6.48
CA GLU A 321 19.52 -18.49 -5.07
C GLU A 321 18.44 -17.41 -4.89
N PRO A 322 17.25 -17.76 -4.37
CA PRO A 322 16.22 -16.77 -4.10
C PRO A 322 16.76 -15.77 -3.08
N ARG A 323 16.70 -14.50 -3.42
CA ARG A 323 17.10 -13.38 -2.56
C ARG A 323 15.87 -12.76 -1.96
N ASN A 324 15.90 -12.51 -0.65
CA ASN A 324 14.92 -11.63 -0.04
C ASN A 324 15.36 -10.19 -0.34
N ALA A 325 14.65 -9.50 -1.24
CA ALA A 325 14.77 -8.06 -1.36
C ALA A 325 14.13 -7.46 -0.11
N ARG A 326 14.96 -7.23 0.92
CA ARG A 326 14.49 -6.55 2.13
C ARG A 326 13.93 -5.21 1.71
N THR A 327 12.70 -4.90 2.13
CA THR A 327 12.16 -3.56 1.92
C THR A 327 13.06 -2.56 2.65
N PHE A 328 13.09 -1.32 2.16
CA PHE A 328 13.83 -0.24 2.81
C PHE A 328 13.53 -0.16 4.32
N GLU A 329 12.29 -0.45 4.71
CA GLU A 329 11.88 -0.53 6.12
C GLU A 329 12.59 -1.63 6.92
N GLU A 330 12.80 -2.83 6.36
CA GLU A 330 13.52 -3.92 7.02
C GLU A 330 15.02 -3.66 7.12
N GLU A 331 15.59 -3.03 6.10
CA GLU A 331 16.99 -2.62 6.12
C GLU A 331 17.22 -1.52 7.16
N MET A 332 16.29 -0.56 7.24
CA MET A 332 16.29 0.48 8.25
C MET A 332 16.06 -0.07 9.66
N ASP A 333 15.10 -0.98 9.86
CA ASP A 333 14.87 -1.66 11.14
C ASP A 333 16.13 -2.47 11.56
N GLY A 334 16.81 -3.08 10.59
CA GLY A 334 18.08 -3.77 10.79
C GLY A 334 19.21 -2.83 11.25
N HIS A 335 19.34 -1.68 10.58
CA HIS A 335 20.30 -0.63 10.94
C HIS A 335 20.00 0.02 12.30
N ILE A 336 18.72 0.27 12.60
CA ILE A 336 18.30 0.75 13.92
C ILE A 336 18.64 -0.29 14.98
N GLY A 337 18.35 -1.56 14.71
CA GLY A 337 18.66 -2.66 15.63
C GLY A 337 20.17 -2.82 15.88
N SER A 338 21.02 -2.62 14.87
CA SER A 338 22.48 -2.65 15.05
C SER A 338 22.98 -1.43 15.82
N LEU A 339 22.47 -0.24 15.53
CA LEU A 339 22.78 0.99 16.27
C LEU A 339 22.41 0.87 17.75
N LEU A 340 21.21 0.36 18.05
CA LEU A 340 20.77 0.16 19.44
C LEU A 340 21.70 -0.79 20.20
N ARG A 341 22.14 -1.88 19.57
CA ARG A 341 23.11 -2.80 20.20
C ARG A 341 24.47 -2.14 20.43
N ALA A 342 24.97 -1.41 19.43
CA ALA A 342 26.23 -0.68 19.57
C ALA A 342 26.15 0.37 20.69
N MET A 343 25.02 1.06 20.83
CA MET A 343 24.77 1.99 21.94
C MET A 343 24.74 1.29 23.30
N ASP A 344 24.09 0.13 23.39
CA ASP A 344 24.07 -0.68 24.63
C ASP A 344 25.47 -1.17 25.00
N ASP A 345 26.27 -1.59 24.03
CA ASP A 345 27.63 -2.05 24.27
C ASP A 345 28.55 -0.90 24.72
N MET A 346 28.48 0.27 24.06
CA MET A 346 29.20 1.48 24.51
C MET A 346 28.82 1.87 25.94
N LYS A 347 27.55 1.74 26.30
CA LYS A 347 27.08 2.04 27.66
C LYS A 347 27.66 1.08 28.69
N ARG A 348 27.74 -0.22 28.37
CA ARG A 348 28.39 -1.21 29.25
C ARG A 348 29.87 -0.90 29.45
N ASP A 349 30.55 -0.47 28.40
CA ASP A 349 31.96 -0.07 28.48
C ASP A 349 32.12 1.18 29.36
N GLU A 350 31.24 2.18 29.20
CA GLU A 350 31.21 3.37 30.05
C GLU A 350 30.98 3.01 31.53
N ASP A 351 29.99 2.17 31.83
CA ASP A 351 29.70 1.70 33.19
C ASP A 351 30.89 0.93 33.80
N ALA A 352 31.59 0.12 33.00
CA ALA A 352 32.78 -0.61 33.42
C ALA A 352 33.97 0.33 33.73
N ILE A 353 34.15 1.39 32.93
CA ILE A 353 35.16 2.42 33.19
C ILE A 353 34.80 3.18 34.48
N LEU A 354 33.54 3.56 34.66
CA LEU A 354 33.07 4.30 35.83
C LEU A 354 33.28 3.49 37.12
N GLN A 355 33.00 2.19 37.09
CA GLN A 355 33.31 1.27 38.19
C GLN A 355 34.80 1.21 38.49
N ARG A 356 35.67 1.10 37.47
CA ARG A 356 37.13 1.12 37.66
C ARG A 356 37.62 2.42 38.30
N ILE A 357 37.05 3.56 37.91
CA ILE A 357 37.37 4.85 38.50
C ILE A 357 36.95 4.86 39.97
N GLN A 358 35.71 4.46 40.28
CA GLN A 358 35.22 4.41 41.66
C GLN A 358 36.06 3.49 42.56
N ASP A 359 36.47 2.32 42.07
CA ASP A 359 37.33 1.40 42.81
C ASP A 359 38.73 1.99 43.06
N LYS A 360 39.33 2.65 42.06
CA LYS A 360 40.60 3.36 42.23
C LYS A 360 40.47 4.50 43.24
N THR A 361 39.38 5.27 43.17
CA THR A 361 39.10 6.35 44.13
C THR A 361 38.95 5.81 45.54
N ARG A 362 38.23 4.69 45.75
CA ARG A 362 38.11 4.04 47.06
C ARG A 362 39.46 3.58 47.61
N ARG A 363 40.29 2.95 46.77
CA ARG A 363 41.64 2.51 47.17
C ARG A 363 42.53 3.69 47.55
N LEU A 364 42.44 4.80 46.81
CA LEU A 364 43.19 6.01 47.10
C LEU A 364 42.74 6.66 48.41
N HIS A 365 41.44 6.72 48.68
CA HIS A 365 40.91 7.21 49.96
C HIS A 365 41.41 6.36 51.13
N ALA A 366 41.32 5.03 51.02
CA ALA A 366 41.80 4.11 52.07
C ALA A 366 43.30 4.29 52.36
N ALA A 367 44.13 4.40 51.31
CA ALA A 367 45.55 4.69 51.48
C ALA A 367 45.82 6.06 52.13
N CYS A 368 45.01 7.07 51.83
CA CYS A 368 45.11 8.39 52.45
C CYS A 368 44.76 8.32 53.95
N ASP A 369 43.69 7.60 54.29
CA ASP A 369 43.26 7.37 55.68
C ASP A 369 44.32 6.61 56.49
N ASP A 370 44.94 5.58 55.91
CA ASP A 370 46.04 4.82 56.53
C ASP A 370 47.26 5.71 56.82
N ILE A 371 47.63 6.59 55.86
CA ILE A 371 48.73 7.54 56.04
C ILE A 371 48.42 8.52 57.17
N LEU A 372 47.22 9.12 57.16
CA LEU A 372 46.78 10.05 58.19
C LEU A 372 46.80 9.41 59.59
N ALA A 373 46.34 8.16 59.70
CA ALA A 373 46.37 7.40 60.94
C ALA A 373 47.79 7.06 61.44
N SER A 374 48.78 6.99 60.56
CA SER A 374 50.19 6.72 60.93
C SER A 374 50.97 7.97 61.39
N THR A 375 50.46 9.16 61.07
CA THR A 375 51.09 10.46 61.40
C THR A 375 50.56 11.12 62.68
N MET A 376 49.49 10.58 63.29
CA MET A 376 49.03 10.90 64.65
C MET A 376 49.57 9.88 65.63
#